data_AF-A0A2T4H5K5-F1
#
_entry.id   AF-A0A2T4H5K5-F1
#
_cell.length_a   1.000
_cell.length_b   1.000
_cell.length_c   1.000
_cell.angle_alpha   90.00
_cell.angle_beta   90.00
_cell.angle_gamma   90.00
#
_symmetry.space_group_name_H-M   'P 1'
#
loop_
_entity.id
_entity.type
_entity.pdbx_description
1 polymer ?
#
loop_
_entity_poly.entity_id
_entity_poly.type
_entity_poly.pdbx_seq_one_letter_code
_entity_poly.pdbx_strand_id
1 'polypeptide(L)'
;MLNFLPILAALASLASATSAPPRPGLKLLWKDEFTGCQGCTPKSDNWNTALNINSNNELQVYSTSNKNIQLSGGDTLQLVPWRDGKGDWTSGRLESKKAWHADQNKALRVEASIRMGDSARKQGMWPAFWMLGDALRHGTGWPRCGEIDIFERVNGDMTGFGTVHCGHEGGGPCNEPHGLGQRVDIPDNDFHTWSVVIDRRAASWQDEKITWLLDGTPFHSISGQTLNDEGTWGTLAHSPMYVLLNVAVGGTWPGNPNKATEPGYKNMMEVAYVAVYETTE
;
A
#
# COMPACT_ATOMS: atom_id res chain seq x y z
N MET A 1 23.60 25.03 -50.94
CA MET A 1 22.65 24.99 -49.81
C MET A 1 22.08 23.59 -49.73
N LEU A 2 22.49 22.77 -48.75
CA LEU A 2 21.70 21.62 -48.33
C LEU A 2 21.88 21.45 -46.82
N ASN A 3 20.73 21.35 -46.16
CA ASN A 3 20.51 21.56 -44.74
C ASN A 3 21.17 20.52 -43.84
N PHE A 4 21.69 21.01 -42.72
CA PHE A 4 21.89 20.24 -41.50
C PHE A 4 20.53 19.79 -40.95
N LEU A 5 20.38 18.51 -40.64
CA LEU A 5 19.39 18.02 -39.67
C LEU A 5 20.17 17.49 -38.45
N PRO A 6 20.04 18.10 -37.26
CA PRO A 6 20.50 17.47 -36.04
C PRO A 6 19.48 16.40 -35.62
N ILE A 7 19.91 15.14 -35.59
CA ILE A 7 19.18 14.06 -34.94
C ILE A 7 19.22 14.35 -33.44
N LEU A 8 18.10 14.82 -32.89
CA LEU A 8 17.90 14.94 -31.45
C LEU A 8 17.73 13.50 -30.90
N ALA A 9 18.81 12.91 -30.40
CA ALA A 9 18.72 11.68 -29.64
C ALA A 9 17.97 11.98 -28.34
N ALA A 10 16.74 11.47 -28.24
CA ALA A 10 16.00 11.48 -27.00
C ALA A 10 16.78 10.68 -25.95
N LEU A 11 17.31 11.37 -24.94
CA LEU A 11 17.81 10.74 -23.73
C LEU A 11 16.60 10.09 -23.04
N ALA A 12 16.46 8.78 -23.18
CA ALA A 12 15.63 8.00 -22.29
C ALA A 12 16.14 8.28 -20.87
N SER A 13 15.30 8.89 -20.03
CA SER A 13 15.56 9.00 -18.61
C SER A 13 15.74 7.59 -18.08
N LEU A 14 16.98 7.22 -17.76
CA LEU A 14 17.25 6.07 -16.92
C LEU A 14 16.49 6.33 -15.62
N ALA A 15 15.43 5.55 -15.38
CA ALA A 15 14.77 5.52 -14.08
C ALA A 15 15.85 5.06 -13.10
N SER A 16 16.42 6.01 -12.36
CA SER A 16 17.33 5.70 -11.27
C SER A 16 16.55 4.86 -10.26
N ALA A 17 16.99 3.62 -10.07
CA ALA A 17 16.49 2.73 -9.03
C ALA A 17 16.43 3.48 -7.69
N THR A 18 15.22 3.65 -7.14
CA THR A 18 15.04 4.21 -5.81
C THR A 18 15.17 3.09 -4.79
N SER A 19 16.41 2.84 -4.37
CA SER A 19 16.68 2.00 -3.20
C SER A 19 15.95 2.55 -1.98
N ALA A 20 15.57 1.67 -1.05
CA ALA A 20 15.00 2.09 0.23
C ALA A 20 15.98 3.04 0.95
N PRO A 21 15.59 4.30 1.23
CA PRO A 21 16.53 5.33 1.67
C PRO A 21 16.93 5.10 3.13
N PRO A 22 18.19 5.37 3.51
CA PRO A 22 18.56 5.41 4.92
C PRO A 22 17.73 6.49 5.64
N ARG A 23 17.23 6.16 6.83
CA ARG A 23 16.45 7.07 7.68
C ARG A 23 17.27 7.41 8.93
N PRO A 24 17.71 8.67 9.12
CA PRO A 24 18.47 9.05 10.31
C PRO A 24 17.75 8.65 11.61
N GLY A 25 18.48 8.04 12.53
CA GLY A 25 17.94 7.53 13.80
C GLY A 25 17.14 6.23 13.70
N LEU A 26 17.00 5.65 12.50
CA LEU A 26 16.35 4.35 12.30
C LEU A 26 17.31 3.31 11.71
N LYS A 27 17.15 2.06 12.16
CA LYS A 27 17.75 0.86 11.61
C LYS A 27 16.79 0.23 10.59
N LEU A 28 17.29 -0.15 9.43
CA LEU A 28 16.54 -0.96 8.46
C LEU A 28 16.39 -2.40 8.96
N LEU A 29 15.15 -2.86 9.14
CA LEU A 29 14.83 -4.23 9.54
C LEU A 29 14.63 -5.16 8.33
N TRP A 30 13.95 -4.64 7.30
CA TRP A 30 13.64 -5.38 6.09
C TRP A 30 13.36 -4.45 4.93
N LYS A 31 13.67 -4.88 3.71
CA LYS A 31 13.24 -4.22 2.46
C LYS A 31 13.04 -5.22 1.33
N ASP A 32 12.24 -4.83 0.36
CA ASP A 32 12.26 -5.35 -0.99
C ASP A 32 12.37 -4.18 -1.97
N GLU A 33 13.38 -4.22 -2.84
CA GLU A 33 13.66 -3.23 -3.88
C GLU A 33 13.31 -3.77 -5.26
N PHE A 34 12.60 -4.90 -5.31
CA PHE A 34 12.00 -5.45 -6.52
C PHE A 34 12.98 -5.64 -7.70
N THR A 35 14.25 -5.88 -7.37
CA THR A 35 15.31 -6.15 -8.34
C THR A 35 15.07 -7.48 -9.05
N GLY A 36 15.11 -7.50 -10.37
CA GLY A 36 14.97 -8.72 -11.14
C GLY A 36 14.69 -8.47 -12.63
N CYS A 37 14.51 -9.55 -13.39
CA CYS A 37 14.28 -9.46 -14.83
C CYS A 37 12.90 -8.85 -15.14
N GLN A 38 12.77 -8.17 -16.28
CA GLN A 38 11.45 -7.72 -16.75
C GLN A 38 10.50 -8.91 -16.90
N GLY A 39 9.29 -8.80 -16.34
CA GLY A 39 8.28 -9.85 -16.40
C GLY A 39 8.50 -11.01 -15.41
N CYS A 40 9.61 -11.02 -14.66
CA CYS A 40 9.78 -11.91 -13.51
C CYS A 40 8.76 -11.57 -12.42
N THR A 41 8.41 -12.53 -11.57
CA THR A 41 7.61 -12.27 -10.36
C THR A 41 8.53 -11.82 -9.21
N PRO A 42 8.03 -11.08 -8.20
CA PRO A 42 8.76 -10.79 -6.97
C PRO A 42 9.28 -12.05 -6.27
N LYS A 43 10.29 -11.88 -5.41
CA LYS A 43 10.90 -12.98 -4.66
C LYS A 43 9.85 -13.67 -3.79
N SER A 44 9.59 -14.95 -4.05
CA SER A 44 8.60 -15.74 -3.31
C SER A 44 8.96 -15.92 -1.83
N ASP A 45 10.22 -15.75 -1.44
CA ASP A 45 10.63 -15.76 -0.03
C ASP A 45 10.10 -14.56 0.76
N ASN A 46 9.78 -13.46 0.07
CA ASN A 46 9.24 -12.26 0.69
C ASN A 46 7.71 -12.23 0.66
N TRP A 47 7.08 -12.75 -0.39
CA TRP A 47 5.67 -12.51 -0.69
C TRP A 47 4.86 -13.79 -0.91
N ASN A 48 3.62 -13.77 -0.43
CA ASN A 48 2.55 -14.63 -0.89
C ASN A 48 1.69 -13.86 -1.89
N THR A 49 1.20 -14.54 -2.93
CA THR A 49 0.10 -14.01 -3.76
C THR A 49 -1.22 -14.43 -3.11
N ALA A 50 -2.04 -13.45 -2.74
CA ALA A 50 -3.36 -13.74 -2.19
C ALA A 50 -4.35 -14.05 -3.31
N LEU A 51 -5.10 -15.13 -3.15
CA LEU A 51 -6.07 -15.63 -4.12
C LEU A 51 -7.43 -15.79 -3.44
N ASN A 52 -8.51 -15.77 -4.23
CA ASN A 52 -9.89 -16.02 -3.75
C ASN A 52 -10.35 -15.08 -2.62
N ILE A 53 -9.92 -13.82 -2.64
CA ILE A 53 -10.38 -12.78 -1.72
C ILE A 53 -11.40 -11.90 -2.45
N ASN A 54 -12.55 -11.70 -1.82
CA ASN A 54 -13.53 -10.68 -2.20
C ASN A 54 -14.26 -10.22 -0.94
N SER A 55 -13.80 -9.12 -0.36
CA SER A 55 -14.34 -8.61 0.90
C SER A 55 -15.27 -7.40 0.70
N ASN A 56 -15.13 -6.67 -0.42
CA ASN A 56 -15.77 -5.37 -0.60
C ASN A 56 -16.66 -5.27 -1.86
N ASN A 57 -17.20 -6.40 -2.33
CA ASN A 57 -17.91 -6.50 -3.63
C ASN A 57 -17.02 -6.12 -4.82
N GLU A 58 -15.76 -6.48 -4.72
CA GLU A 58 -14.75 -6.29 -5.75
C GLU A 58 -15.03 -7.21 -6.96
N LEU A 59 -14.62 -6.81 -8.16
CA LEU A 59 -14.91 -7.54 -9.41
C LEU A 59 -13.71 -8.27 -9.99
N GLN A 60 -12.48 -7.96 -9.55
CA GLN A 60 -11.30 -8.67 -10.03
C GLN A 60 -11.19 -10.06 -9.43
N VAL A 61 -10.61 -10.97 -10.20
CA VAL A 61 -9.96 -12.17 -9.68
C VAL A 61 -8.48 -11.88 -9.49
N TYR A 62 -7.98 -11.95 -8.26
CA TYR A 62 -6.55 -11.91 -8.01
C TYR A 62 -5.86 -13.17 -8.56
N SER A 63 -4.72 -12.99 -9.24
CA SER A 63 -4.03 -14.10 -9.91
C SER A 63 -2.52 -14.11 -9.67
N THR A 64 -1.90 -15.27 -9.87
CA THR A 64 -0.43 -15.46 -9.86
C THR A 64 0.22 -15.13 -11.20
N SER A 65 -0.55 -14.66 -12.19
CA SER A 65 -0.03 -14.36 -13.52
C SER A 65 0.95 -13.20 -13.45
N ASN A 66 2.10 -13.35 -14.11
CA ASN A 66 3.06 -12.26 -14.24
C ASN A 66 2.49 -11.06 -15.02
N LYS A 67 1.41 -11.24 -15.79
CA LYS A 67 0.68 -10.10 -16.38
C LYS A 67 0.13 -9.16 -15.31
N ASN A 68 -0.27 -9.68 -14.15
CA ASN A 68 -0.82 -8.90 -13.06
C ASN A 68 0.24 -8.50 -12.03
N ILE A 69 1.28 -9.31 -11.84
CA ILE A 69 2.31 -9.10 -10.83
C ILE A 69 3.68 -9.36 -11.46
N GLN A 70 4.40 -8.30 -11.80
CA GLN A 70 5.72 -8.42 -12.43
C GLN A 70 6.70 -7.37 -11.98
N LEU A 71 7.97 -7.70 -12.12
CA LEU A 71 9.07 -6.77 -12.05
C LEU A 71 9.22 -6.06 -13.39
N SER A 72 9.49 -4.76 -13.37
CA SER A 72 9.63 -3.95 -14.58
C SER A 72 10.91 -4.24 -15.37
N GLY A 73 11.93 -4.84 -14.72
CA GLY A 73 13.30 -4.92 -15.23
C GLY A 73 14.14 -3.66 -14.96
N GLY A 74 13.55 -2.65 -14.32
CA GLY A 74 14.19 -1.43 -13.83
C GLY A 74 13.98 -1.24 -12.33
N ASP A 75 14.03 -2.35 -11.57
CA ASP A 75 13.96 -2.38 -10.11
C ASP A 75 12.67 -1.79 -9.50
N THR A 76 11.52 -2.14 -10.08
CA THR A 76 10.19 -1.83 -9.54
C THR A 76 9.24 -3.02 -9.68
N LEU A 77 8.26 -3.10 -8.79
CA LEU A 77 7.10 -3.98 -8.91
C LEU A 77 5.96 -3.25 -9.63
N GLN A 78 5.28 -3.94 -10.54
CA GLN A 78 4.09 -3.48 -11.23
C GLN A 78 2.90 -4.40 -10.92
N LEU A 79 1.85 -3.84 -10.33
CA LEU A 79 0.56 -4.48 -10.13
C LEU A 79 -0.43 -3.94 -11.17
N VAL A 80 -0.81 -4.78 -12.13
CA VAL A 80 -1.52 -4.34 -13.34
C VAL A 80 -2.91 -4.99 -13.42
N PRO A 81 -4.00 -4.19 -13.37
CA PRO A 81 -5.34 -4.71 -13.57
C PRO A 81 -5.60 -4.93 -15.06
N TRP A 82 -6.06 -6.12 -15.44
CA TRP A 82 -6.40 -6.45 -16.83
C TRP A 82 -7.87 -6.82 -16.98
N ARG A 83 -8.44 -6.47 -18.13
CA ARG A 83 -9.80 -6.84 -18.51
C ARG A 83 -9.76 -7.74 -19.74
N ASP A 84 -10.46 -8.86 -19.68
CA ASP A 84 -10.52 -9.78 -20.81
C ASP A 84 -11.62 -9.40 -21.83
N GLY A 85 -11.74 -10.18 -22.91
CA GLY A 85 -12.73 -9.94 -23.97
C GLY A 85 -14.18 -10.20 -23.56
N LYS A 86 -14.43 -10.88 -22.43
CA LYS A 86 -15.77 -11.08 -21.84
C LYS A 86 -16.14 -9.93 -20.90
N GLY A 87 -15.15 -9.15 -20.50
CA GLY A 87 -15.30 -8.00 -19.63
C GLY A 87 -14.92 -8.28 -18.17
N ASP A 88 -14.41 -9.47 -17.88
CA ASP A 88 -13.97 -9.90 -16.55
C ASP A 88 -12.61 -9.29 -16.22
N TRP A 89 -12.41 -8.96 -14.94
CA TRP A 89 -11.19 -8.32 -14.46
C TRP A 89 -10.27 -9.28 -13.72
N THR A 90 -8.97 -9.09 -13.89
CA THR A 90 -7.93 -9.74 -13.11
C THR A 90 -6.98 -8.69 -12.55
N SER A 91 -6.38 -8.98 -11.40
CA SER A 91 -5.38 -8.08 -10.81
C SER A 91 -4.41 -8.83 -9.91
N GLY A 92 -3.52 -8.09 -9.23
CA GLY A 92 -2.55 -8.62 -8.29
C GLY A 92 -2.80 -8.15 -6.86
N ARG A 93 -2.59 -9.06 -5.91
CA ARG A 93 -2.48 -8.78 -4.46
C ARG A 93 -1.32 -9.57 -3.89
N LEU A 94 -0.40 -8.87 -3.25
CA LEU A 94 0.74 -9.44 -2.55
C LEU A 94 0.64 -9.19 -1.06
N GLU A 95 1.06 -10.17 -0.28
CA GLU A 95 1.12 -10.10 1.18
C GLU A 95 2.51 -10.53 1.65
N SER A 96 3.15 -9.75 2.50
CA SER A 96 4.47 -10.12 3.01
C SER A 96 4.35 -11.37 3.88
N LYS A 97 5.28 -12.31 3.72
CA LYS A 97 5.36 -13.51 4.58
C LYS A 97 5.69 -13.15 6.01
N LYS A 98 6.56 -12.16 6.19
CA LYS A 98 6.90 -11.60 7.50
C LYS A 98 5.83 -10.63 7.99
N ALA A 99 5.71 -10.53 9.30
CA ALA A 99 4.95 -9.53 10.02
C ALA A 99 5.87 -8.82 11.01
N TRP A 100 5.56 -7.57 11.36
CA TRP A 100 6.35 -6.73 12.23
C TRP A 100 5.45 -6.02 13.24
N HIS A 101 6.02 -5.67 14.39
CA HIS A 101 5.39 -4.80 15.39
C HIS A 101 6.47 -3.85 15.93
N ALA A 102 6.03 -2.77 16.56
CA ALA A 102 6.93 -1.94 17.36
C ALA A 102 7.11 -2.58 18.74
N ASP A 103 8.35 -2.74 19.18
CA ASP A 103 8.65 -3.07 20.58
C ASP A 103 8.32 -1.89 21.50
N GLN A 104 8.11 -2.17 22.79
CA GLN A 104 8.01 -1.12 23.80
C GLN A 104 9.26 -0.25 23.80
N ASN A 105 9.11 1.07 23.93
CA ASN A 105 10.18 2.05 23.84
C ASN A 105 10.81 2.20 22.44
N LYS A 106 10.19 1.65 21.39
CA LYS A 106 10.63 1.77 20.01
C LYS A 106 9.55 2.39 19.13
N ALA A 107 9.94 2.86 17.95
CA ALA A 107 8.98 3.18 16.90
C ALA A 107 9.29 2.37 15.64
N LEU A 108 8.26 1.75 15.06
CA LEU A 108 8.31 1.04 13.78
C LEU A 108 7.86 2.00 12.68
N ARG A 109 8.61 2.08 11.59
CA ARG A 109 8.22 2.81 10.37
C ARG A 109 8.08 1.83 9.22
N VAL A 110 6.93 1.84 8.57
CA VAL A 110 6.67 1.05 7.35
C VAL A 110 6.39 2.02 6.22
N GLU A 111 7.08 1.87 5.10
CA GLU A 111 6.94 2.78 3.97
C GLU A 111 7.11 2.10 2.61
N ALA A 112 6.52 2.71 1.60
CA ALA A 112 6.71 2.34 0.21
C ALA A 112 6.75 3.60 -0.67
N SER A 113 7.56 3.55 -1.73
CA SER A 113 7.54 4.57 -2.78
C SER A 113 6.68 4.07 -3.93
N ILE A 114 5.56 4.76 -4.19
CA ILE A 114 4.50 4.30 -5.07
C ILE A 114 4.16 5.39 -6.08
N ARG A 115 3.98 4.99 -7.34
CA ARG A 115 3.41 5.82 -8.40
C ARG A 115 2.19 5.15 -9.02
N MET A 116 1.39 5.93 -9.75
CA MET A 116 0.20 5.45 -10.45
C MET A 116 0.35 5.59 -11.96
N GLY A 117 -0.28 4.69 -12.72
CA GLY A 117 -0.45 4.91 -14.15
C GLY A 117 -1.24 6.19 -14.45
N ASP A 118 -1.09 6.73 -15.66
CA ASP A 118 -1.56 8.08 -16.05
C ASP A 118 -2.94 8.14 -16.72
N SER A 119 -3.72 7.04 -16.71
CA SER A 119 -5.04 7.02 -17.36
C SER A 119 -5.96 8.13 -16.83
N ALA A 120 -6.68 8.82 -17.72
CA ALA A 120 -7.80 9.67 -17.31
C ALA A 120 -9.10 8.86 -17.05
N ARG A 121 -9.06 7.53 -17.20
CA ARG A 121 -10.22 6.62 -17.21
C ARG A 121 -10.05 5.53 -16.15
N LYS A 122 -10.15 5.95 -14.89
CA LYS A 122 -9.83 5.14 -13.70
C LYS A 122 -11.03 4.74 -12.83
N GLN A 123 -12.26 4.99 -13.27
CA GLN A 123 -13.47 4.61 -12.53
C GLN A 123 -13.40 3.14 -12.07
N GLY A 124 -13.62 2.88 -10.80
CA GLY A 124 -13.55 1.55 -10.19
C GLY A 124 -12.14 1.09 -9.83
N MET A 125 -11.06 1.80 -10.17
CA MET A 125 -9.71 1.42 -9.75
C MET A 125 -9.49 1.77 -8.28
N TRP A 126 -8.92 0.84 -7.52
CA TRP A 126 -8.64 1.00 -6.10
C TRP A 126 -7.28 0.40 -5.72
N PRO A 127 -6.17 1.11 -6.01
CA PRO A 127 -4.84 0.76 -5.49
C PRO A 127 -4.73 0.99 -3.97
N ALA A 128 -4.04 0.08 -3.28
CA ALA A 128 -3.81 0.16 -1.85
C ALA A 128 -2.42 -0.36 -1.42
N PHE A 129 -1.85 0.29 -0.40
CA PHE A 129 -0.70 -0.14 0.39
C PHE A 129 -1.05 -0.04 1.87
N TRP A 130 -1.02 -1.17 2.56
CA TRP A 130 -1.69 -1.31 3.85
C TRP A 130 -1.08 -2.45 4.66
N MET A 131 -1.55 -2.61 5.89
CA MET A 131 -1.09 -3.61 6.83
C MET A 131 -2.28 -4.29 7.50
N LEU A 132 -2.18 -5.60 7.73
CA LEU A 132 -3.22 -6.40 8.36
C LEU A 132 -2.61 -7.22 9.49
N GLY A 133 -3.32 -7.35 10.62
CA GLY A 133 -2.82 -8.12 11.75
C GLY A 133 -2.55 -9.57 11.41
N ASP A 134 -1.37 -10.07 11.78
CA ASP A 134 -0.97 -11.47 11.57
C ASP A 134 -1.92 -12.44 12.27
N ALA A 135 -2.61 -11.99 13.32
CA ALA A 135 -3.69 -12.70 13.99
C ALA A 135 -4.77 -13.24 13.03
N LEU A 136 -5.01 -12.60 11.88
CA LEU A 136 -5.92 -13.12 10.84
C LEU A 136 -5.48 -14.50 10.33
N ARG A 137 -4.17 -14.69 10.12
CA ARG A 137 -3.60 -15.98 9.68
C ARG A 137 -3.70 -17.06 10.75
N HIS A 138 -3.97 -16.65 12.00
CA HIS A 138 -4.13 -17.52 13.17
C HIS A 138 -5.59 -17.58 13.66
N GLY A 139 -6.56 -17.14 12.84
CA GLY A 139 -7.99 -17.34 13.08
C GLY A 139 -8.75 -16.16 13.72
N THR A 140 -8.11 -15.01 13.97
CA THR A 140 -8.81 -13.80 14.42
C THR A 140 -9.39 -13.04 13.23
N GLY A 141 -10.70 -13.12 13.01
CA GLY A 141 -11.36 -12.42 11.90
C GLY A 141 -11.30 -10.88 11.98
N TRP A 142 -11.45 -10.23 10.84
CA TRP A 142 -11.61 -8.77 10.71
C TRP A 142 -12.90 -8.27 11.40
N PRO A 143 -12.94 -7.04 11.95
CA PRO A 143 -11.84 -6.09 12.12
C PRO A 143 -11.03 -6.33 13.41
N ARG A 144 -11.30 -7.41 14.16
CA ARG A 144 -10.60 -7.71 15.43
C ARG A 144 -9.11 -7.95 15.25
N CYS A 145 -8.66 -8.38 14.07
CA CYS A 145 -7.23 -8.55 13.79
C CYS A 145 -6.47 -7.22 13.72
N GLY A 146 -7.15 -6.09 13.53
CA GLY A 146 -6.53 -4.79 13.28
C GLY A 146 -6.07 -4.64 11.83
N GLU A 147 -6.22 -3.44 11.30
CA GLU A 147 -5.85 -3.04 9.94
C GLU A 147 -5.35 -1.59 9.96
N ILE A 148 -4.30 -1.30 9.20
CA ILE A 148 -3.74 0.04 9.02
C ILE A 148 -3.55 0.26 7.53
N ASP A 149 -4.41 1.10 6.95
CA ASP A 149 -4.29 1.53 5.56
C ASP A 149 -3.33 2.69 5.47
N ILE A 150 -2.16 2.46 4.88
CA ILE A 150 -1.10 3.48 4.77
C ILE A 150 -1.40 4.41 3.60
N PHE A 151 -1.96 3.83 2.54
CA PHE A 151 -2.38 4.51 1.34
C PHE A 151 -3.53 3.75 0.67
N GLU A 152 -4.63 4.45 0.46
CA GLU A 152 -5.67 4.06 -0.49
C GLU A 152 -6.02 5.22 -1.40
N ARG A 153 -6.44 4.91 -2.62
CA ARG A 153 -6.99 5.86 -3.57
C ARG A 153 -8.06 5.17 -4.40
N VAL A 154 -9.13 5.87 -4.72
CA VAL A 154 -10.20 5.35 -5.58
C VAL A 154 -10.36 6.22 -6.83
N ASN A 155 -10.84 5.62 -7.92
CA ASN A 155 -11.33 6.30 -9.12
C ASN A 155 -10.33 7.24 -9.83
N GLY A 156 -9.05 7.21 -9.44
CA GLY A 156 -8.07 8.16 -9.94
C GLY A 156 -8.15 9.54 -9.31
N ASP A 157 -8.88 9.71 -8.21
CA ASP A 157 -8.98 10.99 -7.51
C ASP A 157 -7.61 11.39 -6.96
N MET A 158 -7.24 12.67 -7.03
CA MET A 158 -5.97 13.17 -6.48
C MET A 158 -6.02 13.32 -4.96
N THR A 159 -6.59 12.32 -4.29
CA THR A 159 -6.82 12.24 -2.85
C THR A 159 -6.39 10.86 -2.37
N GLY A 160 -5.50 10.81 -1.40
CA GLY A 160 -5.10 9.61 -0.70
C GLY A 160 -5.76 9.53 0.67
N PHE A 161 -5.92 8.31 1.18
CA PHE A 161 -6.52 8.03 2.48
C PHE A 161 -5.57 7.20 3.34
N GLY A 162 -5.51 7.53 4.62
CA GLY A 162 -4.87 6.74 5.66
C GLY A 162 -5.87 6.47 6.77
N THR A 163 -6.07 5.20 7.11
CA THR A 163 -7.19 4.73 7.93
C THR A 163 -6.74 3.62 8.87
N VAL A 164 -7.43 3.44 9.99
CA VAL A 164 -7.38 2.20 10.78
C VAL A 164 -8.76 1.57 10.85
N HIS A 165 -8.78 0.24 10.79
CA HIS A 165 -9.95 -0.57 11.10
C HIS A 165 -9.64 -1.51 12.26
N CYS A 166 -10.54 -1.58 13.24
CA CYS A 166 -10.32 -2.27 14.50
C CYS A 166 -11.59 -2.59 15.27
N GLY A 167 -11.48 -3.46 16.28
CA GLY A 167 -12.57 -3.77 17.18
C GLY A 167 -13.64 -4.62 16.52
N HIS A 168 -14.85 -4.09 16.35
CA HIS A 168 -15.99 -4.84 15.81
C HIS A 168 -16.84 -4.00 14.86
N GLU A 169 -17.54 -4.68 13.96
CA GLU A 169 -18.50 -4.05 13.04
C GLU A 169 -19.64 -3.34 13.78
N GLY A 170 -20.29 -2.38 13.12
CA GLY A 170 -21.44 -1.64 13.65
C GLY A 170 -21.04 -0.45 14.54
N GLY A 171 -20.04 0.32 14.10
CA GLY A 171 -19.43 1.39 14.88
C GLY A 171 -18.20 0.87 15.62
N GLY A 172 -18.33 0.39 16.85
CA GLY A 172 -17.17 -0.01 17.65
C GLY A 172 -16.16 1.15 17.85
N PRO A 173 -14.97 0.87 18.41
CA PRO A 173 -13.98 1.91 18.69
C PRO A 173 -13.41 2.57 17.42
N CYS A 174 -13.42 1.88 16.28
CA CYS A 174 -12.95 2.41 14.99
C CYS A 174 -14.06 2.96 14.08
N ASN A 175 -15.32 3.04 14.51
CA ASN A 175 -16.45 3.47 13.67
C ASN A 175 -16.64 2.64 12.37
N GLU A 176 -16.59 1.32 12.48
CA GLU A 176 -16.74 0.38 11.38
C GLU A 176 -18.11 0.45 10.69
N PRO A 177 -18.17 0.31 9.36
CA PRO A 177 -17.07 -0.07 8.45
C PRO A 177 -16.26 1.12 7.92
N HIS A 178 -16.42 2.33 8.47
CA HIS A 178 -15.76 3.52 7.95
C HIS A 178 -14.30 3.67 8.41
N GLY A 179 -13.95 3.10 9.57
CA GLY A 179 -12.63 3.27 10.16
C GLY A 179 -12.40 4.70 10.69
N LEU A 180 -11.23 4.92 11.27
CA LEU A 180 -10.77 6.24 11.72
C LEU A 180 -9.75 6.79 10.72
N GLY A 181 -10.26 7.40 9.64
CA GLY A 181 -9.43 7.88 8.54
C GLY A 181 -9.25 9.39 8.46
N GLN A 182 -8.22 9.79 7.71
CA GLN A 182 -8.08 11.13 7.16
C GLN A 182 -7.63 11.07 5.69
N ARG A 183 -7.91 12.15 4.97
CA ARG A 183 -7.52 12.32 3.57
C ARG A 183 -6.38 13.31 3.43
N VAL A 184 -5.61 13.18 2.36
CA VAL A 184 -4.55 14.10 1.95
C VAL A 184 -4.58 14.27 0.43
N ASP A 185 -4.29 15.48 -0.04
CA ASP A 185 -4.19 15.73 -1.48
C ASP A 185 -2.88 15.13 -2.02
N ILE A 186 -2.98 14.45 -3.16
CA ILE A 186 -1.82 13.87 -3.87
C ILE A 186 -1.41 14.86 -4.96
N PRO A 187 -0.14 15.27 -5.05
CA PRO A 187 0.26 16.34 -5.96
C PRO A 187 0.22 15.89 -7.43
N ASP A 188 0.65 14.66 -7.73
CA ASP A 188 0.65 14.09 -9.08
C ASP A 188 0.65 12.55 -9.05
N ASN A 189 0.85 11.90 -10.20
CA ASN A 189 0.87 10.44 -10.30
C ASN A 189 2.30 9.86 -10.26
N ASP A 190 3.33 10.66 -10.01
CA ASP A 190 4.72 10.20 -9.89
C ASP A 190 4.96 9.48 -8.56
N PHE A 191 6.21 9.14 -8.29
CA PHE A 191 6.59 8.41 -7.10
C PHE A 191 6.49 9.29 -5.86
N HIS A 192 5.63 8.89 -4.94
CA HIS A 192 5.50 9.46 -3.60
C HIS A 192 5.80 8.41 -2.53
N THR A 193 6.40 8.84 -1.43
CA THR A 193 6.61 7.96 -0.27
C THR A 193 5.41 8.02 0.65
N TRP A 194 4.69 6.90 0.72
CA TRP A 194 3.62 6.68 1.68
C TRP A 194 4.20 5.92 2.87
N SER A 195 3.91 6.38 4.08
CA SER A 195 4.48 5.78 5.28
C SER A 195 3.57 5.88 6.49
N VAL A 196 3.70 4.91 7.38
CA VAL A 196 3.13 4.95 8.73
C VAL A 196 4.25 4.77 9.76
N VAL A 197 4.12 5.45 10.89
CA VAL A 197 4.97 5.30 12.07
C VAL A 197 4.10 4.85 13.24
N ILE A 198 4.38 3.69 13.80
CA ILE A 198 3.80 3.17 15.04
C ILE A 198 4.81 3.47 16.16
N ASP A 199 4.54 4.50 16.96
CA ASP A 199 5.43 5.02 17.99
C ASP A 199 5.00 4.56 19.38
N ARG A 200 5.76 3.61 19.94
CA ARG A 200 5.58 3.05 21.28
C ARG A 200 6.63 3.53 22.26
N ARG A 201 7.24 4.69 21.99
CA ARG A 201 8.26 5.28 22.89
C ARG A 201 7.68 5.87 24.16
N ALA A 202 6.39 6.13 24.18
CA ALA A 202 5.70 6.58 25.37
C ALA A 202 5.65 5.49 26.44
N ALA A 203 5.69 5.89 27.72
CA ALA A 203 5.62 4.97 28.85
C ALA A 203 4.22 4.38 29.07
N SER A 204 3.19 5.01 28.50
CA SER A 204 1.78 4.67 28.66
C SER A 204 1.16 4.50 27.27
N TRP A 205 0.36 3.45 27.10
CA TRP A 205 -0.28 3.12 25.83
C TRP A 205 -1.18 4.26 25.31
N GLN A 206 -1.74 5.06 26.21
CA GLN A 206 -2.55 6.22 25.87
C GLN A 206 -1.76 7.28 25.08
N ASP A 207 -0.47 7.42 25.34
CA ASP A 207 0.40 8.42 24.72
C ASP A 207 1.14 7.88 23.49
N GLU A 208 1.04 6.58 23.20
CA GLU A 208 1.54 5.98 21.95
C GLU A 208 0.74 6.50 20.75
N LYS A 209 1.36 6.50 19.57
CA LYS A 209 0.75 7.06 18.35
C LYS A 209 0.95 6.20 17.12
N ILE A 210 -0.03 6.24 16.22
CA ILE A 210 0.11 5.83 14.83
C ILE A 210 -0.01 7.09 14.00
N THR A 211 0.98 7.36 13.14
CA THR A 211 1.08 8.60 12.34
C THR A 211 1.34 8.27 10.88
N TRP A 212 0.52 8.79 9.98
CA TRP A 212 0.66 8.63 8.53
C TRP A 212 1.35 9.84 7.93
N LEU A 213 2.22 9.59 6.95
CA LEU A 213 2.97 10.62 6.26
C LEU A 213 2.98 10.38 4.75
N LEU A 214 2.80 11.47 4.00
CA LEU A 214 3.04 11.56 2.57
C LEU A 214 4.31 12.39 2.35
N ASP A 215 5.30 11.82 1.68
CA ASP A 215 6.61 12.45 1.43
C ASP A 215 7.29 12.98 2.70
N GLY A 216 7.10 12.27 3.81
CA GLY A 216 7.65 12.65 5.11
C GLY A 216 6.87 13.74 5.84
N THR A 217 5.77 14.25 5.26
CA THR A 217 4.87 15.22 5.91
C THR A 217 3.70 14.48 6.57
N PRO A 218 3.50 14.58 7.90
CA PRO A 218 2.37 13.96 8.57
C PRO A 218 1.04 14.55 8.10
N PHE A 219 0.05 13.70 7.82
CA PHE A 219 -1.32 14.14 7.46
C PHE A 219 -2.40 13.54 8.35
N HIS A 220 -2.10 12.49 9.11
CA HIS A 220 -3.01 11.86 10.05
C HIS A 220 -2.27 11.36 11.29
N SER A 221 -2.93 11.34 12.43
CA SER A 221 -2.43 10.70 13.64
C SER A 221 -3.57 10.28 14.56
N ILE A 222 -3.44 9.10 15.15
CA ILE A 222 -4.31 8.59 16.20
C ILE A 222 -3.44 8.20 17.38
N SER A 223 -3.90 8.47 18.61
CA SER A 223 -3.24 7.97 19.82
C SER A 223 -4.10 6.94 20.53
N GLY A 224 -3.48 6.14 21.42
CA GLY A 224 -4.21 5.25 22.31
C GLY A 224 -5.27 5.98 23.11
N GLN A 225 -4.98 7.21 23.56
CA GLN A 225 -5.95 8.05 24.27
C GLN A 225 -7.17 8.41 23.42
N THR A 226 -6.99 8.70 22.12
CA THR A 226 -8.11 9.01 21.23
C THR A 226 -8.96 7.77 20.95
N LEU A 227 -8.33 6.60 20.78
CA LEU A 227 -9.07 5.34 20.60
C LEU A 227 -9.78 4.91 21.89
N ASN A 228 -9.15 5.14 23.04
CA ASN A 228 -9.63 4.89 24.39
C ASN A 228 -10.08 3.44 24.67
N ASP A 229 -9.38 2.47 24.07
CA ASP A 229 -9.54 1.03 24.31
C ASP A 229 -8.17 0.36 24.19
N GLU A 230 -7.58 -0.05 25.31
CA GLU A 230 -6.23 -0.63 25.36
C GLU A 230 -6.13 -1.95 24.59
N GLY A 231 -7.14 -2.82 24.70
CA GLY A 231 -7.13 -4.11 24.05
C GLY A 231 -7.17 -3.96 22.54
N THR A 232 -8.03 -3.06 22.05
CA THR A 232 -8.10 -2.72 20.62
C THR A 232 -6.86 -1.96 20.14
N TRP A 233 -6.32 -1.04 20.94
CA TRP A 233 -5.06 -0.35 20.61
C TRP A 233 -3.91 -1.36 20.44
N GLY A 234 -3.87 -2.40 21.27
CA GLY A 234 -2.87 -3.47 21.18
C GLY A 234 -2.92 -4.28 19.88
N THR A 235 -4.08 -4.38 19.21
CA THR A 235 -4.16 -5.07 17.90
C THR A 235 -3.55 -4.24 16.76
N LEU A 236 -3.55 -2.91 16.89
CA LEU A 236 -2.99 -1.98 15.91
C LEU A 236 -1.51 -1.66 16.17
N ALA A 237 -1.13 -1.42 17.43
CA ALA A 237 0.19 -0.90 17.76
C ALA A 237 1.16 -1.96 18.29
N HIS A 238 0.67 -2.96 19.05
CA HIS A 238 1.52 -3.89 19.79
C HIS A 238 1.69 -5.25 19.09
N SER A 239 0.71 -5.62 18.26
CA SER A 239 0.65 -6.93 17.62
C SER A 239 1.35 -6.94 16.26
N PRO A 240 1.92 -8.07 15.83
CA PRO A 240 2.53 -8.18 14.50
C PRO A 240 1.51 -7.96 13.38
N MET A 241 1.89 -7.17 12.40
CA MET A 241 1.12 -6.91 11.18
C MET A 241 1.97 -7.18 9.95
N TYR A 242 1.39 -7.78 8.91
CA TYR A 242 2.05 -7.99 7.62
C TYR A 242 1.60 -6.93 6.60
N VAL A 243 2.45 -6.66 5.62
CA VAL A 243 2.24 -5.65 4.58
C VAL A 243 1.46 -6.25 3.40
N LEU A 244 0.60 -5.43 2.81
CA LEU A 244 -0.17 -5.76 1.63
C LEU A 244 -0.01 -4.68 0.54
N LEU A 245 -0.01 -5.15 -0.71
CA LEU A 245 -0.03 -4.32 -1.91
C LEU A 245 -1.06 -4.91 -2.88
N ASN A 246 -2.00 -4.10 -3.37
CA ASN A 246 -2.93 -4.55 -4.41
C ASN A 246 -3.46 -3.41 -5.28
N VAL A 247 -4.08 -3.81 -6.40
CA VAL A 247 -5.01 -2.96 -7.14
C VAL A 247 -6.34 -3.68 -7.23
N ALA A 248 -7.31 -3.31 -6.40
CA ALA A 248 -8.67 -3.77 -6.53
C ALA A 248 -9.38 -3.07 -7.70
N VAL A 249 -10.43 -3.71 -8.21
CA VAL A 249 -11.25 -3.25 -9.33
C VAL A 249 -12.73 -3.40 -8.98
N GLY A 250 -13.44 -2.29 -8.89
CA GLY A 250 -14.80 -2.27 -8.37
C GLY A 250 -14.82 -2.30 -6.86
N GLY A 251 -16.04 -2.44 -6.31
CA GLY A 251 -16.29 -2.44 -4.88
C GLY A 251 -17.33 -1.41 -4.48
N THR A 252 -17.86 -1.55 -3.27
CA THR A 252 -18.89 -0.65 -2.73
C THR A 252 -18.44 0.81 -2.74
N TRP A 253 -17.18 1.06 -2.36
CA TRP A 253 -16.64 2.42 -2.27
C TRP A 253 -16.28 3.05 -3.61
N PRO A 254 -15.39 2.47 -4.46
CA PRO A 254 -15.07 3.08 -5.73
C PRO A 254 -16.24 3.03 -6.72
N GLY A 255 -17.19 2.09 -6.54
CA GLY A 255 -18.19 1.74 -7.54
C GLY A 255 -17.59 0.92 -8.67
N ASN A 256 -18.42 0.40 -9.58
CA ASN A 256 -17.95 -0.48 -10.64
C ASN A 256 -17.22 0.27 -11.77
N PRO A 257 -16.22 -0.35 -12.43
CA PRO A 257 -15.71 0.11 -13.70
C PRO A 257 -16.82 0.30 -14.72
N ASN A 258 -16.77 1.41 -15.46
CA ASN A 258 -17.66 1.65 -16.59
C ASN A 258 -16.98 1.26 -17.92
N LYS A 259 -17.69 1.41 -19.05
CA LYS A 259 -17.18 1.07 -20.40
C LYS A 259 -15.94 1.84 -20.81
N ALA A 260 -15.69 3.02 -20.25
CA ALA A 260 -14.52 3.84 -20.55
C ALA A 260 -13.28 3.43 -19.76
N THR A 261 -13.44 2.73 -18.62
CA THR A 261 -12.33 2.32 -17.75
C THR A 261 -11.29 1.51 -18.50
N GLU A 262 -10.03 1.96 -18.47
CA GLU A 262 -8.94 1.30 -19.18
C GLU A 262 -8.31 0.17 -18.35
N PRO A 263 -7.99 -0.99 -18.95
CA PRO A 263 -7.10 -1.96 -18.32
C PRO A 263 -5.62 -1.61 -18.60
N GLY A 264 -4.73 -2.34 -17.95
CA GLY A 264 -3.30 -2.37 -18.25
C GLY A 264 -2.49 -1.32 -17.51
N TYR A 265 -1.28 -1.08 -18.01
CA TYR A 265 -0.26 -0.25 -17.35
C TYR A 265 -0.70 1.17 -17.02
N LYS A 266 -1.64 1.75 -17.78
CA LYS A 266 -2.16 3.10 -17.48
C LYS A 266 -3.00 3.16 -16.19
N ASN A 267 -3.39 2.01 -15.65
CA ASN A 267 -4.08 1.85 -14.37
C ASN A 267 -3.33 0.95 -13.38
N MET A 268 -2.01 0.77 -13.59
CA MET A 268 -1.19 0.04 -12.63
C MET A 268 -0.93 0.86 -11.36
N MET A 269 -0.59 0.13 -10.29
CA MET A 269 0.23 0.64 -9.20
C MET A 269 1.65 0.15 -9.41
N GLU A 270 2.63 1.05 -9.35
CA GLU A 270 4.04 0.71 -9.45
C GLU A 270 4.77 1.10 -8.18
N VAL A 271 5.57 0.17 -7.65
CA VAL A 271 6.21 0.28 -6.34
C VAL A 271 7.71 0.13 -6.52
N ALA A 272 8.47 1.17 -6.14
CA ALA A 272 9.93 1.13 -6.23
C ALA A 272 10.56 0.31 -5.10
N TYR A 273 10.03 0.45 -3.89
CA TYR A 273 10.46 -0.35 -2.76
C TYR A 273 9.37 -0.44 -1.70
N VAL A 274 9.48 -1.44 -0.83
CA VAL A 274 8.84 -1.47 0.49
C VAL A 274 9.94 -1.64 1.53
N ALA A 275 9.87 -0.89 2.62
CA ALA A 275 10.85 -0.96 3.68
C ALA A 275 10.23 -0.82 5.07
N VAL A 276 10.84 -1.52 6.02
CA VAL A 276 10.49 -1.52 7.43
C VAL A 276 11.72 -1.11 8.22
N TYR A 277 11.57 -0.09 9.07
CA TYR A 277 12.61 0.46 9.92
C TYR A 277 12.16 0.49 11.38
N GLU A 278 13.12 0.59 12.29
CA GLU A 278 12.90 0.76 13.72
C GLU A 278 13.87 1.77 14.31
N THR A 279 13.50 2.49 15.38
CA THR A 279 14.43 3.39 16.08
C THR A 279 15.64 2.64 16.66
N THR A 280 16.84 3.18 16.44
CA THR A 280 18.10 2.56 16.94
C THR A 280 18.20 2.57 18.46
N GLU A 281 17.58 3.55 19.10
CA GLU A 281 17.55 3.76 20.55
C GLU A 281 16.10 3.86 21.04
#